data_AF-G5HBG0-F1
#
_entry.id   AF-G5HBG0-F1
#
_cell.length_a   1.000
_cell.length_b   1.000
_cell.length_c   1.000
_cell.angle_alpha   90.00
_cell.angle_beta   90.00
_cell.angle_gamma   90.00
#
_symmetry.space_group_name_H-M   'P 1'
#
loop_
_entity.id
_entity.type
_entity.pdbx_description
1 polymer ?
#
loop_
_entity_poly.entity_id
_entity_poly.type
_entity_poly.pdbx_seq_one_letter_code
_entity_poly.pdbx_strand_id
1 'polypeptide(L)' 'MRKFSKETLQKRLKRLEERLYNEKLRLHRVIDDMGWGTGMRRVKCTPSFQKEDELQKRIDVIKDQLKRLDENH' A
#
# COMPACT_ATOMS: atom_id res chain seq x y z
N MET A 1 17.88 14.43 4.97
CA MET A 1 16.63 13.82 5.45
C MET A 1 16.10 14.63 6.62
N ARG A 2 14.84 15.10 6.56
CA ARG A 2 14.20 15.72 7.73
C ARG A 2 14.02 14.62 8.79
N LYS A 3 14.61 14.77 9.98
CA LYS A 3 14.39 13.84 11.10
C LYS A 3 12.95 14.07 11.58
N PHE A 4 12.04 13.17 11.25
CA PHE A 4 10.68 13.19 11.77
C PHE A 4 10.65 12.56 13.16
N SER A 5 9.78 13.04 14.05
CA SER A 5 9.58 12.41 15.35
C SER A 5 8.97 11.00 15.17
N LYS A 6 9.27 10.09 16.10
CA LYS A 6 8.72 8.73 16.13
C LYS A 6 7.20 8.72 16.04
N GLU A 7 6.54 9.62 16.77
CA GLU A 7 5.08 9.79 16.75
C GLU A 7 4.55 10.18 15.37
N THR A 8 5.25 11.07 14.65
CA THR A 8 4.86 11.49 13.29
C THR A 8 4.96 10.31 12.32
N LEU A 9 6.01 9.51 12.43
CA LEU A 9 6.21 8.32 11.59
C LEU A 9 5.15 7.25 11.87
N GLN A 10 4.78 7.01 13.13
CA GLN A 10 3.69 6.10 13.50
C GLN A 10 2.33 6.57 12.96
N LYS A 11 2.00 7.87 13.10
CA LYS A 11 0.78 8.44 12.52
C LYS A 11 0.74 8.28 11.00
N ARG A 12 1.88 8.50 10.34
CA ARG A 12 2.00 8.35 8.88
C ARG A 12 1.91 6.89 8.44
N LEU A 13 2.48 5.97 9.20
CA LEU A 13 2.40 4.53 8.99
C LEU A 13 0.94 4.07 9.02
N LYS A 14 0.21 4.39 10.09
CA LYS A 14 -1.21 4.03 10.24
C LYS A 14 -2.05 4.52 9.05
N ARG A 15 -1.83 5.76 8.60
CA ARG A 15 -2.52 6.33 7.45
C ARG A 15 -2.19 5.61 6.14
N LEU A 16 -0.97 5.12 5.97
CA LEU A 16 -0.59 4.34 4.78
C LEU A 16 -1.19 2.93 4.83
N GLU A 17 -1.25 2.30 6.00
CA GLU A 17 -1.88 0.99 6.19
C GLU A 17 -3.38 1.04 5.88
N GLU A 18 -4.09 2.08 6.35
CA GLU A 18 -5.50 2.32 6.00
C GLU A 18 -5.69 2.51 4.49
N ARG A 19 -4.77 3.24 3.82
CA ARG A 19 -4.80 3.42 2.36
C ARG A 19 -4.57 2.12 1.61
N LEU A 20 -3.63 1.28 2.08
CA LEU A 20 -3.35 -0.02 1.49
C LEU A 20 -4.58 -0.93 1.60
N TYR A 21 -5.21 -0.97 2.77
CA TYR A 21 -6.44 -1.73 2.99
C TYR A 21 -7.56 -1.31 2.05
N ASN A 22 -7.80 0.00 1.90
CA ASN A 22 -8.82 0.51 0.98
C ASN A 22 -8.51 0.20 -0.49
N GLU A 23 -7.23 0.24 -0.90
CA GLU A 23 -6.83 -0.11 -2.26
C GLU A 23 -7.04 -1.60 -2.54
N LYS A 24 -6.70 -2.49 -1.60
CA LYS A 24 -6.99 -3.92 -1.69
C LYS A 24 -8.48 -4.18 -1.82
N LEU A 25 -9.31 -3.54 -1.00
CA LEU A 25 -10.77 -3.65 -1.12
C LEU A 25 -11.28 -3.19 -2.50
N ARG A 26 -10.72 -2.10 -3.04
CA ARG A 26 -11.06 -1.64 -4.39
C ARG A 26 -10.69 -2.68 -5.45
N LEU A 27 -9.49 -3.26 -5.36
CA LEU A 27 -9.03 -4.30 -6.29
C LEU A 27 -9.90 -5.55 -6.22
N HIS A 28 -10.24 -6.02 -5.03
CA HIS A 28 -11.16 -7.15 -4.85
C HIS A 28 -12.51 -6.89 -5.51
N ARG A 29 -13.13 -5.74 -5.26
CA ARG A 29 -14.40 -5.38 -5.93
C ARG A 29 -14.29 -5.37 -7.46
N VAL A 30 -13.22 -4.80 -8.00
CA VAL A 30 -13.01 -4.76 -9.46
C VAL A 30 -12.81 -6.16 -10.04
N ILE A 31 -12.15 -7.05 -9.31
CA ILE A 31 -11.98 -8.46 -9.71
C ILE A 31 -13.31 -9.20 -9.61
N ASP A 32 -14.09 -9.00 -8.54
CA ASP A 32 -15.39 -9.64 -8.34
C ASP A 32 -16.41 -9.18 -9.40
N ASP A 33 -16.41 -7.89 -9.74
CA ASP A 33 -17.25 -7.32 -10.81
C ASP A 33 -16.81 -7.80 -12.21
N MET A 34 -15.58 -8.30 -12.35
CA MET A 34 -15.05 -8.81 -13.60
C MET A 34 -15.47 -10.27 -13.78
N GLY A 35 -16.50 -10.51 -14.60
CA GLY A 35 -16.85 -11.85 -15.02
C GLY A 35 -15.65 -12.58 -15.66
N TRP A 36 -15.46 -13.85 -15.28
CA TRP A 36 -14.33 -14.71 -15.70
C TRP A 36 -14.04 -14.66 -17.22
N GLY A 37 -15.09 -14.67 -18.03
CA GLY A 37 -14.99 -14.60 -19.49
C GLY A 37 -14.68 -13.21 -20.08
N THR A 38 -14.85 -12.13 -19.30
CA THR A 38 -14.54 -10.75 -19.69
C THR A 38 -13.06 -10.43 -19.43
N GLY A 39 -12.54 -10.89 -18.29
CA GLY A 39 -11.11 -10.75 -17.95
C GLY A 39 -10.20 -11.47 -18.93
N MET A 40 -10.56 -12.69 -19.34
CA MET A 40 -9.78 -13.47 -20.32
C MET A 40 -9.82 -12.87 -21.73
N ARG A 41 -10.92 -12.24 -22.14
CA ARG A 41 -11.06 -11.69 -23.51
C ARG A 41 -10.39 -10.34 -23.71
N ARG A 42 -10.08 -9.60 -22.63
CA ARG A 42 -9.45 -8.28 -22.72
C ARG A 42 -8.26 -8.19 -21.77
N VAL A 43 -7.04 -8.38 -22.30
CA VAL A 43 -5.76 -8.13 -21.61
C VAL A 43 -5.69 -6.72 -20.98
N LYS A 44 -6.40 -5.74 -21.54
CA LYS A 44 -6.45 -4.35 -21.02
C LYS A 44 -7.44 -4.14 -19.86
N CYS A 45 -8.22 -5.14 -19.47
CA CYS A 45 -9.20 -5.00 -18.39
C CYS A 45 -8.67 -5.42 -17.02
N THR A 46 -7.52 -6.10 -16.94
CA THR A 46 -6.91 -6.48 -15.66
C THR A 46 -6.58 -5.23 -14.82
N PRO A 47 -7.06 -5.13 -13.57
CA PRO A 47 -6.74 -4.00 -12.72
C PRO A 47 -5.24 -3.95 -12.42
N SER A 48 -4.68 -2.75 -12.36
CA SER A 48 -3.27 -2.55 -12.03
C SER A 48 -3.03 -2.68 -10.52
N PHE A 49 -2.01 -3.45 -10.15
CA PHE A 49 -1.50 -3.60 -8.77
C PHE A 49 -0.42 -2.58 -8.40
N GLN A 50 0.00 -1.72 -9.35
CA GLN A 50 1.11 -0.78 -9.15
C GLN A 50 0.90 0.10 -7.91
N LYS A 51 -0.33 0.54 -7.67
CA LYS A 51 -0.65 1.40 -6.53
C LYS A 51 -0.56 0.67 -5.19
N GLU A 52 -0.89 -0.63 -5.16
CA GLU A 52 -0.68 -1.48 -3.99
C GLU A 52 0.82 -1.61 -3.70
N ASP A 53 1.62 -1.93 -4.72
CA ASP A 53 3.08 -2.07 -4.60
C ASP A 53 3.75 -0.78 -4.13
N GLU A 54 3.33 0.37 -4.66
CA GLU A 54 3.84 1.69 -4.24
C GLU A 54 3.51 1.99 -2.77
N LEU A 55 2.31 1.62 -2.31
CA LEU A 55 1.92 1.78 -0.91
C LEU A 55 2.73 0.86 0.00
N GLN A 56 2.92 -0.39 -0.40
CA GLN A 56 3.73 -1.36 0.34
C GLN A 56 5.18 -0.88 0.49
N LYS A 57 5.81 -0.46 -0.61
CA LYS A 57 7.19 0.10 -0.58
C LYS A 57 7.30 1.31 0.36
N ARG A 58 6.30 2.19 0.37
CA ARG A 58 6.29 3.36 1.28
C ARG A 58 6.15 2.95 2.75
N ILE A 59 5.34 1.92 3.03
CA ILE A 59 5.21 1.35 4.38
C ILE A 59 6.55 0.77 4.84
N ASP A 60 7.21 -0.01 3.98
CA ASP A 60 8.47 -0.66 4.31
C ASP A 60 9.57 0.36 4.62
N VAL A 61 9.64 1.46 3.86
CA VAL A 61 10.56 2.58 4.14
C VAL A 61 10.28 3.22 5.50
N ILE A 62 9.02 3.42 5.88
CA ILE A 62 8.68 4.02 7.19
C ILE A 62 8.98 3.05 8.33
N LYS A 63 8.71 1.76 8.15
CA LYS A 63 9.06 0.72 9.13
C LYS A 63 10.57 0.65 9.33
N ASP A 64 11.35 0.70 8.26
CA ASP A 64 12.81 0.75 8.34
C ASP A 64 13.31 2.02 9.05
N GLN A 65 12.70 3.18 8.78
CA GLN A 65 13.00 4.42 9.50
C GLN A 65 12.68 4.32 11.01
N LEU A 66 11.56 3.71 11.38
CA LEU A 66 11.20 3.46 12.78
C LEU A 66 12.19 2.51 13.45
N LYS A 67 12.55 1.42 12.78
CA LYS A 67 13.53 0.45 13.29
C LYS A 67 14.88 1.10 13.57
N ARG A 68 15.40 1.90 12.63
CA ARG A 68 16.64 2.66 12.82
C ARG A 68 16.54 3.68 13.95
N LEU A 69 15.37 4.27 14.18
CA LEU A 69 15.19 5.20 15.31
C LEU A 69 15.18 4.46 16.66
N ASP A 70 14.64 3.24 16.69
CA ASP A 70 14.65 2.40 17.89
C ASP A 70 16.03 1.82 18.21
N GLU A 71 16.84 1.51 17.19
CA GLU A 71 18.24 1.01 17.36
C GLU A 71 19.23 2.10 17.82
N ASN A 72 18.89 3.39 17.63
CA ASN A 72 19.73 4.53 18.01
C ASN A 72 19.37 5.12 19.39
N HIS A 73 18.52 4.44 20.16
CA HIS A 73 17.99 4.91 21.44
C HIS A 73 18.35 3.97 22.59
#